data_AF-A0A6A2XZE6-F1
#
_entry.id   AF-A0A6A2XZE6-F1
#
_cell.length_a   1.000
_cell.length_b   1.000
_cell.length_c   1.000
_cell.angle_alpha   90.00
_cell.angle_beta   90.00
_cell.angle_gamma   90.00
#
_symmetry.space_group_name_H-M   'P 1'
#
loop_
_entity.id
_entity.type
_entity.pdbx_description
1 polymer ?
#
loop_
_entity_poly.entity_id
_entity_poly.type
_entity_poly.pdbx_seq_one_letter_code
_entity_poly.pdbx_strand_id
1 'polypeptide(L)'
;MEANKSEYHHQEEEAGDSDDIELLKTRISSHPLYGRLVENHLNCLKVGGICNGGRNSKGTQRQAEHYDSSNNINKDTCSSSMQLNQSELDLFMEGYCSTLSKLKEAMEEPQLESIVFISGMHSLLRDLARPNTLSSDVLLLYSRKLKRRIQSEAPRVSSSNGVDH
;
A
#
# COMPACT_ATOMS: atom_id res chain seq x y z
N MET A 1 -78.35 18.93 22.45
CA MET A 1 -77.18 19.80 22.21
C MET A 1 -76.00 18.90 21.91
N GLU A 2 -75.22 19.33 20.92
CA GLU A 2 -74.37 18.50 20.05
C GLU A 2 -73.35 17.58 20.72
N ALA A 3 -73.09 16.49 20.00
CA ALA A 3 -71.88 15.68 20.11
C ALA A 3 -70.65 16.52 19.73
N ASN A 4 -69.56 16.37 20.47
CA ASN A 4 -68.23 16.75 19.99
C ASN A 4 -67.32 15.52 20.01
N LYS A 5 -67.31 14.83 18.87
CA LYS A 5 -66.28 13.91 18.43
C LYS A 5 -65.19 14.77 17.80
N SER A 6 -64.05 14.95 18.46
CA SER A 6 -62.83 15.47 17.83
C SER A 6 -61.93 14.30 17.47
N GLU A 7 -61.99 13.95 16.20
CA GLU A 7 -61.09 13.04 15.48
C GLU A 7 -59.99 13.90 14.81
N TYR A 8 -58.87 13.26 14.44
CA TYR A 8 -57.76 13.76 13.61
C TYR A 8 -56.77 14.72 14.32
N HIS A 9 -55.46 14.73 14.05
CA HIS A 9 -54.58 14.13 13.03
C HIS A 9 -53.17 14.41 13.55
N HIS A 10 -52.18 13.51 13.44
CA HIS A 10 -50.73 13.85 13.38
C HIS A 10 -49.95 12.57 13.06
N GLN A 11 -49.98 12.14 11.80
CA GLN A 11 -49.13 11.07 11.26
C GLN A 11 -49.18 11.09 9.71
N GLU A 12 -48.78 12.20 9.09
CA GLU A 12 -48.64 12.31 7.62
C GLU A 12 -47.43 13.19 7.19
N GLU A 13 -46.31 13.17 7.92
CA GLU A 13 -45.11 13.94 7.52
C GLU A 13 -43.85 13.10 7.16
N GLU A 14 -43.93 11.76 7.09
CA GLU A 14 -42.75 10.91 6.78
C GLU A 14 -42.73 10.32 5.36
N ALA A 15 -43.82 10.40 4.60
CA ALA A 15 -43.90 9.74 3.29
C ALA A 15 -43.22 10.52 2.15
N GLY A 16 -43.12 11.86 2.26
CA GLY A 16 -42.56 12.71 1.18
C GLY A 16 -41.03 12.69 1.11
N ASP A 17 -40.34 12.53 2.23
CA ASP A 17 -38.86 12.55 2.29
C ASP A 17 -38.24 11.25 1.77
N SER A 18 -38.90 10.11 2.01
CA SER A 18 -38.42 8.80 1.55
C SER A 18 -38.39 8.70 0.02
N ASP A 19 -39.44 9.19 -0.66
CA ASP A 19 -39.54 9.12 -2.12
C ASP A 19 -38.48 9.99 -2.82
N ASP A 20 -38.19 11.17 -2.27
CA ASP A 20 -37.14 12.07 -2.78
C ASP A 20 -35.74 11.46 -2.59
N ILE A 21 -35.50 10.77 -1.47
CA ILE A 21 -34.24 10.04 -1.23
C ILE A 21 -34.08 8.88 -2.20
N GLU A 22 -35.14 8.10 -2.47
CA GLU A 22 -35.09 7.00 -3.44
C GLU A 22 -34.87 7.50 -4.87
N LEU A 23 -35.50 8.62 -5.24
CA LEU A 23 -35.29 9.27 -6.53
C LEU A 23 -33.86 9.78 -6.67
N LEU A 24 -33.29 10.37 -5.61
CA LEU A 24 -31.89 10.80 -5.60
C LEU A 24 -30.92 9.62 -5.71
N LYS A 25 -31.13 8.54 -4.94
CA LYS A 25 -30.34 7.30 -5.04
C LYS A 25 -30.40 6.73 -6.45
N THR A 26 -31.59 6.72 -7.06
CA THR A 26 -31.78 6.26 -8.44
C THR A 26 -30.95 7.11 -9.39
N ARG A 27 -31.05 8.45 -9.32
CA ARG A 27 -30.26 9.37 -10.15
C ARG A 27 -28.75 9.17 -9.98
N ILE A 28 -28.26 9.01 -8.75
CA ILE A 28 -26.85 8.73 -8.47
C ILE A 28 -26.43 7.39 -9.07
N SER A 29 -27.21 6.32 -8.86
CA SER A 29 -26.88 4.97 -9.31
C SER A 29 -26.95 4.80 -10.83
N SER A 30 -27.82 5.54 -11.52
CA SER A 30 -27.92 5.56 -12.97
C SER A 30 -26.90 6.49 -13.65
N HIS A 31 -26.11 7.22 -12.88
CA HIS A 31 -25.19 8.22 -13.41
C HIS A 31 -24.02 7.54 -14.16
N PRO A 32 -23.58 8.03 -15.34
CA PRO A 32 -22.49 7.42 -16.11
C PRO A 32 -21.17 7.27 -15.35
N LEU A 33 -20.92 8.17 -14.39
CA LEU A 33 -19.71 8.14 -13.55
C LEU A 33 -19.82 7.24 -12.30
N TYR A 34 -20.97 6.66 -12.00
CA TYR A 34 -21.19 5.90 -10.77
C TYR A 34 -20.23 4.71 -10.65
N GLY A 35 -20.05 3.93 -11.72
CA GLY A 35 -19.10 2.81 -11.74
C GLY A 35 -17.67 3.24 -11.42
N ARG A 36 -17.19 4.33 -12.02
CA ARG A 36 -15.86 4.89 -11.77
C ARG A 36 -15.70 5.41 -10.35
N LEU A 37 -16.74 6.02 -9.79
CA LEU A 37 -16.74 6.49 -8.41
C LEU A 37 -16.55 5.32 -7.44
N VAL A 38 -17.32 4.25 -7.62
CA VAL A 38 -17.24 3.03 -6.80
C VAL A 38 -15.85 2.38 -6.95
N GLU A 39 -15.33 2.27 -8.17
CA GLU A 39 -14.00 1.72 -8.42
C GLU A 39 -12.90 2.53 -7.70
N ASN A 40 -12.91 3.85 -7.81
CA ASN A 40 -11.96 4.72 -7.12
C ASN A 40 -12.04 4.54 -5.60
N HIS A 41 -13.25 4.39 -5.06
CA HIS A 41 -13.46 4.19 -3.63
C HIS A 41 -12.86 2.84 -3.17
N LEU A 42 -13.12 1.76 -3.93
CA LEU A 42 -12.54 0.45 -3.66
C LEU A 42 -11.00 0.46 -3.74
N ASN A 43 -10.43 1.20 -4.69
CA ASN A 43 -8.99 1.36 -4.81
C ASN A 43 -8.39 2.03 -3.57
N CYS A 44 -9.03 3.06 -3.01
CA CYS A 44 -8.60 3.66 -1.74
C CYS A 44 -8.62 2.64 -0.59
N LEU A 45 -9.69 1.83 -0.47
CA LEU A 45 -9.78 0.80 0.57
C LEU A 45 -8.71 -0.29 0.42
N LYS A 46 -8.33 -0.61 -0.82
CA LYS A 46 -7.27 -1.58 -1.13
C LYS A 46 -5.89 -1.05 -0.69
N VAL A 47 -5.57 0.20 -1.02
CA VAL A 47 -4.33 0.86 -0.58
C VAL A 47 -4.32 1.00 0.95
N GLY A 48 -5.47 1.29 1.56
CA GLY A 48 -5.62 1.39 3.01
C GLY A 48 -5.59 0.06 3.78
N GLY A 49 -5.49 -1.09 3.10
CA GLY A 49 -5.45 -2.41 3.73
C GLY A 49 -6.76 -2.86 4.39
N ILE A 50 -7.84 -2.07 4.30
CA ILE A 50 -9.14 -2.35 4.94
C ILE A 50 -9.84 -3.54 4.26
N CYS A 51 -9.71 -3.66 2.93
CA CYS A 51 -10.26 -4.78 2.17
C CYS A 51 -9.35 -6.02 2.20
N ASN A 52 -8.18 -5.94 2.84
CA ASN A 52 -7.20 -7.03 2.88
C ASN A 52 -7.31 -7.88 4.17
N GLY A 53 -8.51 -7.90 4.77
CA GLY A 53 -8.87 -8.71 5.93
C GLY A 53 -8.72 -10.21 5.66
N GLY A 54 -7.49 -10.69 5.80
CA GLY A 54 -7.09 -12.08 5.67
C GLY A 54 -6.76 -12.46 4.24
N ARG A 55 -5.48 -12.43 3.87
CA ARG A 55 -4.86 -13.38 2.92
C ARG A 55 -3.35 -13.18 2.80
N ASN A 56 -2.64 -13.84 3.71
CA ASN A 56 -1.45 -14.58 3.31
C ASN A 56 -1.91 -15.77 2.45
N SER A 57 -2.37 -15.60 1.21
CA SER A 57 -2.65 -16.73 0.31
C SER A 57 -2.86 -16.31 -1.15
N LYS A 58 -1.91 -16.77 -1.96
CA LYS A 58 -2.00 -17.00 -3.41
C LYS A 58 -3.41 -17.44 -3.84
N GLY A 59 -3.87 -16.93 -4.98
CA GLY A 59 -4.98 -17.52 -5.74
C GLY A 59 -6.36 -17.10 -5.27
N THR A 60 -6.93 -16.07 -5.89
CA THR A 60 -8.35 -15.98 -6.33
C THR A 60 -8.50 -14.61 -6.99
N GLN A 61 -8.01 -14.54 -8.23
CA GLN A 61 -8.53 -13.67 -9.26
C GLN A 61 -9.96 -14.13 -9.51
N ARG A 62 -10.92 -13.60 -8.73
CA ARG A 62 -12.34 -13.71 -9.08
C ARG A 62 -12.65 -12.48 -9.89
N GLN A 63 -12.70 -12.73 -11.20
CA GLN A 63 -13.40 -12.00 -12.25
C GLN A 63 -14.20 -10.80 -11.71
N ALA A 64 -13.55 -9.64 -11.67
CA ALA A 64 -14.26 -8.40 -11.89
C ALA A 64 -14.55 -8.42 -13.39
N GLU A 65 -15.83 -8.54 -13.72
CA GLU A 65 -16.33 -8.53 -15.08
C GLU A 65 -15.79 -7.28 -15.76
N HIS A 66 -15.17 -7.50 -16.92
CA HIS A 66 -14.45 -6.51 -17.70
C HIS A 66 -15.45 -5.47 -18.21
N TYR A 67 -15.76 -4.45 -17.39
CA TYR A 67 -16.40 -3.25 -17.89
C TYR A 67 -15.33 -2.55 -18.72
N ASP A 68 -15.51 -2.59 -20.04
CA ASP A 68 -14.59 -2.02 -21.02
C ASP A 68 -14.58 -0.50 -20.85
N SER A 69 -13.76 -0.01 -19.91
CA SER A 69 -13.59 1.40 -19.60
C SER A 69 -12.54 1.98 -20.55
N SER A 70 -12.80 1.86 -21.85
CA SER A 70 -12.07 2.59 -22.88
C SER A 70 -12.59 4.04 -22.93
N ASN A 71 -12.45 4.78 -21.84
CA ASN A 71 -12.68 6.22 -21.84
C ASN A 71 -11.33 6.92 -21.67
N ASN A 72 -10.66 7.06 -22.81
CA ASN A 72 -9.56 7.99 -23.02
C ASN A 72 -10.12 9.42 -22.92
N ILE A 73 -10.37 9.88 -21.69
CA ILE A 73 -10.74 11.26 -21.44
C ILE A 73 -9.44 12.03 -21.29
N ASN A 74 -9.12 12.74 -22.36
CA ASN A 74 -7.99 13.63 -22.48
C ASN A 74 -7.75 14.41 -21.18
N LYS A 75 -6.56 14.17 -20.62
CA LYS A 75 -5.88 15.12 -19.75
C LYS A 75 -5.80 16.45 -20.51
N ASP A 76 -6.03 17.54 -19.80
CA ASP A 76 -6.06 18.92 -20.30
C ASP A 76 -7.44 19.35 -20.79
N THR A 77 -8.20 19.99 -19.89
CA THR A 77 -8.80 21.31 -20.15
C THR A 77 -9.31 21.87 -18.84
N CYS A 78 -8.54 22.81 -18.28
CA CYS A 78 -9.10 23.89 -17.50
C CYS A 78 -10.07 24.66 -18.40
N SER A 79 -11.38 24.50 -18.23
CA SER A 79 -12.38 25.37 -18.86
C SER A 79 -13.42 25.76 -17.84
N SER A 80 -13.13 26.88 -17.17
CA SER A 80 -14.10 27.64 -16.37
C SER A 80 -15.31 28.15 -17.18
N SER A 81 -15.38 27.83 -18.48
CA SER A 81 -16.45 28.24 -19.42
C SER A 81 -17.50 27.14 -19.69
N MET A 82 -17.27 25.89 -19.27
CA MET A 82 -18.25 24.78 -19.43
C MET A 82 -19.10 24.53 -18.17
N GLN A 83 -18.78 25.21 -17.06
CA GLN A 83 -19.50 25.07 -15.78
C GLN A 83 -20.97 25.51 -15.82
N LEU A 84 -21.41 26.28 -16.82
CA LEU A 84 -22.72 26.93 -16.79
C LEU A 84 -23.90 26.01 -17.12
N ASN A 85 -23.65 24.78 -17.60
CA ASN A 85 -24.70 23.84 -18.01
C ASN A 85 -24.64 22.47 -17.30
N GLN A 86 -23.72 22.30 -16.37
CA GLN A 86 -23.50 21.02 -15.71
C GLN A 86 -24.39 20.92 -14.47
N SER A 87 -25.13 19.81 -14.28
CA SER A 87 -25.99 19.68 -13.11
C SER A 87 -25.15 19.59 -11.83
N GLU A 88 -25.73 19.95 -10.68
CA GLU A 88 -25.05 19.83 -9.38
C GLU A 88 -24.56 18.40 -9.13
N LEU A 89 -25.33 17.39 -9.55
CA LEU A 89 -24.97 15.99 -9.42
C LEU A 89 -23.72 15.65 -10.24
N ASP A 90 -23.61 16.14 -11.47
CA ASP A 90 -22.44 15.88 -12.31
C ASP A 90 -21.17 16.48 -11.67
N LEU A 91 -21.26 17.72 -11.18
CA LEU A 91 -20.15 18.39 -10.48
C LEU A 91 -19.74 17.62 -9.22
N PHE A 92 -20.72 17.11 -8.46
CA PHE A 92 -20.48 16.24 -7.32
C PHE A 92 -19.77 14.95 -7.75
N MET A 93 -20.26 14.25 -8.77
CA MET A 93 -19.69 12.98 -9.22
C MET A 93 -18.25 13.14 -9.72
N GLU A 94 -17.95 14.22 -10.44
CA GLU A 94 -16.59 14.56 -10.89
C GLU A 94 -15.68 14.94 -9.73
N GLY A 95 -16.15 15.82 -8.84
CA GLY A 95 -15.40 16.26 -7.66
C GLY A 95 -15.06 15.10 -6.73
N TYR A 96 -16.01 14.18 -6.53
CA TYR A 96 -15.80 13.00 -5.70
C TYR A 96 -14.80 12.03 -6.33
N CYS A 97 -14.95 11.73 -7.62
CA CYS A 97 -13.97 10.90 -8.35
C CYS A 97 -12.55 11.49 -8.24
N SER A 98 -12.40 12.79 -8.46
CA SER A 98 -11.12 13.52 -8.40
C SER A 98 -10.51 13.46 -7.00
N THR A 99 -11.33 13.67 -5.97
CA THR A 99 -10.88 13.64 -4.57
C THR A 99 -10.42 12.24 -4.17
N LEU A 100 -11.15 11.18 -4.57
CA LEU A 100 -10.73 9.80 -4.32
C LEU A 100 -9.40 9.46 -5.01
N SER A 101 -9.20 9.88 -6.26
CA SER A 101 -7.94 9.65 -6.96
C SER A 101 -6.75 10.30 -6.24
N LYS A 102 -6.92 11.55 -5.77
CA LYS A 102 -5.90 12.26 -5.00
C LYS A 102 -5.63 11.60 -3.64
N LEU A 103 -6.68 11.13 -2.97
CA LEU A 103 -6.54 10.39 -1.72
C LEU A 103 -5.74 9.10 -1.94
N LYS A 104 -6.03 8.35 -3.00
CA LYS A 104 -5.27 7.14 -3.36
C LYS A 104 -3.78 7.44 -3.53
N GLU A 105 -3.45 8.44 -4.35
CA GLU A 105 -2.06 8.86 -4.59
C GLU A 105 -1.36 9.26 -3.28
N ALA A 106 -2.02 10.11 -2.48
CA ALA A 106 -1.50 10.55 -1.18
C ALA A 106 -1.28 9.41 -0.18
N MET A 107 -1.96 8.27 -0.33
CA MET A 107 -1.75 7.08 0.48
C MET A 107 -0.66 6.16 -0.09
N GLU A 108 -0.53 6.04 -1.41
CA GLU A 108 0.47 5.18 -2.07
C GLU A 108 1.89 5.73 -1.97
N GLU A 109 2.07 7.04 -2.13
CA GLU A 109 3.37 7.72 -2.04
C GLU A 109 4.15 7.37 -0.75
N PRO A 110 3.62 7.62 0.47
CA PRO A 110 4.33 7.31 1.71
C PRO A 110 4.56 5.80 1.92
N GLN A 111 3.70 4.94 1.36
CA GLN A 111 3.90 3.49 1.40
C GLN A 111 5.10 3.09 0.55
N LEU A 112 5.21 3.63 -0.66
CA LEU A 112 6.33 3.35 -1.56
C LEU A 112 7.65 3.89 -0.98
N GLU A 113 7.65 5.11 -0.46
CA GLU A 113 8.81 5.70 0.21
C GLU A 113 9.28 4.82 1.38
N SER A 114 8.36 4.31 2.19
CA SER A 114 8.67 3.42 3.31
C SER A 114 9.28 2.09 2.83
N ILE A 115 8.73 1.48 1.78
CA ILE A 115 9.26 0.24 1.19
C ILE A 115 10.69 0.44 0.68
N VAL A 116 10.94 1.54 -0.03
CA VAL A 116 12.27 1.90 -0.55
C VAL A 116 13.25 2.10 0.61
N PHE A 117 12.86 2.88 1.63
CA PHE A 117 13.68 3.12 2.81
C PHE A 117 14.06 1.83 3.53
N ILE A 118 13.08 0.98 3.85
CA ILE A 118 13.29 -0.30 4.54
C ILE A 118 14.20 -1.22 3.73
N SER A 119 13.97 -1.31 2.42
CA SER A 119 14.78 -2.14 1.52
C SER A 119 16.24 -1.67 1.43
N GLY A 120 16.44 -0.35 1.44
CA GLY A 120 17.76 0.27 1.54
C GLY A 120 18.47 -0.10 2.84
N MET A 121 17.80 0.07 3.98
CA MET A 121 18.34 -0.30 5.29
C MET A 121 18.69 -1.80 5.38
N HIS A 122 17.82 -2.67 4.85
CA HIS A 122 18.08 -4.11 4.80
C HIS A 122 19.33 -4.45 3.99
N SER A 123 19.60 -3.70 2.92
CA SER A 123 20.79 -3.89 2.09
C SER A 123 22.06 -3.47 2.83
N LEU A 124 22.04 -2.31 3.51
CA LEU A 124 23.16 -1.85 4.33
C LEU A 124 23.47 -2.84 5.46
N LEU A 125 22.46 -3.32 6.17
CA LEU A 125 22.63 -4.31 7.24
C LEU A 125 23.21 -5.63 6.71
N ARG A 126 22.76 -6.08 5.53
CA ARG A 126 23.29 -7.28 4.88
C ARG A 126 24.76 -7.13 4.51
N ASP A 127 25.17 -5.97 4.05
CA ASP A 127 26.56 -5.72 3.67
C ASP A 127 27.48 -5.64 4.90
N LEU A 128 27.01 -5.07 6.01
CA LEU A 128 27.72 -5.10 7.31
C LEU A 128 27.81 -6.50 7.91
N ALA A 129 26.76 -7.31 7.72
CA ALA A 129 26.71 -8.68 8.22
C ALA A 129 27.53 -9.67 7.37
N ARG A 130 28.05 -9.24 6.20
CA ARG A 130 29.00 -10.08 5.45
C ARG A 130 30.25 -10.26 6.30
N PRO A 131 30.71 -11.50 6.53
CA PRO A 131 31.96 -11.72 7.23
C PRO A 131 33.07 -11.02 6.46
N ASN A 132 33.82 -10.13 7.14
CA ASN A 132 35.02 -9.51 6.59
C ASN A 132 36.06 -10.62 6.33
N THR A 133 35.99 -11.26 5.17
CA THR A 133 36.88 -12.36 4.77
C THR A 133 38.34 -11.90 4.80
N LEU A 134 38.61 -10.64 4.44
CA LEU A 134 39.93 -10.02 4.56
C LEU A 134 40.48 -10.02 5.99
N SER A 135 39.65 -9.77 7.00
CA SER A 135 40.10 -9.78 8.40
C SER A 135 40.40 -11.21 8.86
N SER A 136 39.54 -12.15 8.51
CA SER A 136 39.74 -13.58 8.82
C SER A 136 40.97 -14.17 8.13
N ASP A 137 41.17 -13.86 6.84
CA ASP A 137 42.30 -14.34 6.04
C ASP A 137 43.62 -13.76 6.53
N VAL A 138 43.65 -12.47 6.86
CA VAL A 138 44.84 -11.81 7.45
C VAL A 138 45.15 -12.40 8.83
N LEU A 139 44.14 -12.60 9.68
CA LEU A 139 44.32 -13.23 10.99
C LEU A 139 44.81 -14.68 10.85
N LEU A 140 44.29 -15.44 9.89
CA LEU A 140 44.72 -16.81 9.60
C LEU A 140 46.16 -16.84 9.07
N LEU A 141 46.55 -15.87 8.23
CA LEU A 141 47.92 -15.73 7.74
C LEU A 141 48.90 -15.38 8.85
N TYR A 142 48.52 -14.47 9.75
CA TYR A 142 49.29 -14.13 10.96
C TYR A 142 49.46 -15.35 11.85
N SER A 143 48.38 -16.07 12.11
CA SER A 143 48.38 -17.33 12.88
C SER A 143 49.35 -18.35 12.27
N ARG A 144 49.31 -18.54 10.96
CA ARG A 144 50.22 -19.44 10.23
C ARG A 144 51.68 -18.98 10.28
N LYS A 145 51.95 -17.68 10.17
CA LYS A 145 53.31 -17.12 10.30
C LYS A 145 53.85 -17.30 11.73
N LEU A 146 53.03 -17.04 12.74
CA LEU A 146 53.42 -17.20 14.15
C LEU A 146 53.70 -18.67 14.48
N LYS A 147 52.85 -19.59 14.02
CA LYS A 147 53.07 -21.04 14.18
C LYS A 147 54.39 -21.50 13.53
N ARG A 148 54.72 -20.97 12.35
CA ARG A 148 56.02 -21.26 11.71
C ARG A 148 57.21 -20.70 12.50
N ARG A 149 57.10 -19.49 13.04
CA ARG A 149 58.15 -18.89 13.88
C ARG A 149 58.41 -19.72 15.15
N ILE A 150 57.36 -20.09 15.87
CA ILE A 150 57.47 -20.93 17.07
C ILE A 150 58.14 -22.27 16.75
N GLN A 151 57.77 -22.90 15.62
CA GLN A 151 58.37 -24.18 15.22
C GLN A 151 59.84 -24.05 14.79
N SER A 152 60.24 -22.91 14.22
CA SER A 152 61.64 -22.66 13.81
C SER A 152 62.56 -22.25 14.97
N GLU A 153 61.99 -21.76 16.07
CA GLU A 153 62.72 -21.28 17.25
C GLU A 153 62.83 -22.35 18.35
N ALA A 154 62.26 -23.54 18.13
CA ALA A 154 62.42 -24.67 19.03
C ALA A 154 63.92 -25.07 19.12
N PRO A 155 64.50 -25.21 20.32
CA PRO A 155 65.91 -25.52 20.47
C PRO A 155 66.21 -26.88 19.84
N ARG A 156 67.22 -26.94 18.97
CA ARG A 156 67.79 -28.22 18.54
C ARG A 156 68.39 -28.88 19.78
N VAL A 157 67.70 -29.87 20.33
CA VAL A 157 68.28 -30.79 21.30
C VAL A 157 69.40 -31.52 20.56
N SER A 158 70.63 -31.05 20.74
CA SER A 158 71.84 -31.74 20.35
C SER A 158 71.90 -33.03 21.17
N SER A 159 71.52 -34.15 20.57
CA SER A 159 71.88 -35.47 21.10
C SER A 159 73.40 -35.58 21.05
N SER A 160 74.05 -35.36 22.20
CA SER A 160 75.42 -35.78 22.43
C SER A 160 75.42 -37.30 22.50
N ASN A 161 75.77 -37.97 21.40
CA ASN A 161 76.03 -39.39 21.42
C ASN A 161 77.34 -39.60 22.21
N GLY A 162 77.22 -40.27 23.36
CA GLY A 162 78.35 -40.79 24.11
C GLY A 162 79.11 -41.79 23.24
N VAL A 163 80.42 -41.61 23.18
CA VAL A 163 81.35 -42.61 22.67
C VAL A 163 82.04 -43.18 23.90
N ASP A 164 81.62 -44.38 24.27
CA ASP A 164 82.32 -45.22 25.25
C ASP A 164 83.64 -45.71 24.63
N HIS A 165 84.73 -45.56 25.38
CA HIS A 165 85.91 -46.43 25.29
C HIS A 165 86.55 -46.62 26.66
#